data_AF-A0A3M7NBY8-F1
#
_entry.id   AF-A0A3M7NBY8-F1
#
_cell.length_a   1.000
_cell.length_b   1.000
_cell.length_c   1.000
_cell.angle_alpha   90.00
_cell.angle_beta   90.00
_cell.angle_gamma   90.00
#
_symmetry.space_group_name_H-M   'P 1'
#
loop_
_entity.id
_entity.type
_entity.pdbx_description
1 polymer ?
#
loop_
_entity_poly.entity_id
_entity_poly.type
_entity_poly.pdbx_seq_one_letter_code
_entity_poly.pdbx_strand_id
1 'polypeptide(L)'
;MGNTNSRAKITAQDRAILDLKNQRDKLRQYQKRISVLTTRESEIAKACLARGDRDKALLALRRKKYQESLISKTDAQLEQLEKLTSSVEFALVQKDVYFGLQRGTEVLREINREMGGLQAVQLLPDVPKTDVVAAVETEEDREKRRKARARERRAAAMEMAAA
;
A
#
# COMPACT_ATOMS: atom_id res chain seq x y z
N MET A 1 45.27 -5.14 16.66
CA MET A 1 44.59 -6.15 15.83
C MET A 1 43.09 -6.08 16.12
N GLY A 2 42.23 -6.15 15.10
CA GLY A 2 40.78 -6.16 15.32
C GLY A 2 39.94 -5.45 14.25
N ASN A 3 40.34 -5.50 12.97
CA ASN A 3 39.43 -5.11 11.88
C ASN A 3 38.56 -6.33 11.52
N THR A 4 37.67 -6.73 12.42
CA THR A 4 36.62 -7.69 12.07
C THR A 4 35.61 -6.94 11.22
N ASN A 5 35.90 -6.87 9.93
CA ASN A 5 34.94 -6.50 8.89
C ASN A 5 33.68 -7.32 9.16
N SER A 6 32.67 -6.69 9.74
CA SER A 6 31.32 -7.24 9.89
C SER A 6 30.77 -7.38 8.47
N ARG A 7 31.16 -8.49 7.82
CA ARG A 7 30.74 -8.82 6.47
C ARG A 7 29.23 -8.97 6.54
N ALA A 8 28.51 -7.91 6.17
CA ALA A 8 27.06 -7.92 6.04
C ALA A 8 26.72 -9.20 5.27
N LYS A 9 25.99 -10.11 5.91
CA LYS A 9 25.63 -11.40 5.33
C LYS A 9 24.67 -11.09 4.20
N ILE A 10 25.20 -10.94 2.99
CA ILE A 10 24.42 -10.69 1.78
C ILE A 10 23.37 -11.80 1.71
N THR A 11 22.12 -11.40 1.87
CA THR A 11 20.99 -12.32 1.91
C THR A 11 20.69 -12.83 0.50
N ALA A 12 20.02 -13.97 0.38
CA ALA A 12 19.60 -14.48 -0.93
C ALA A 12 18.69 -13.46 -1.66
N GLN A 13 17.89 -12.70 -0.90
CA GLN A 13 17.07 -11.60 -1.44
C GLN A 13 17.94 -10.48 -2.04
N ASP A 14 19.00 -10.05 -1.35
CA ASP A 14 19.88 -8.97 -1.81
C ASP A 14 20.55 -9.33 -3.14
N ARG A 15 20.94 -10.60 -3.31
CA ARG A 15 21.48 -11.11 -4.58
C ARG A 15 20.43 -11.08 -5.69
N ALA A 16 19.21 -11.51 -5.41
CA ALA A 16 18.13 -11.49 -6.39
C ALA A 16 17.78 -10.06 -6.84
N ILE A 17 17.75 -9.10 -5.90
CA ILE A 17 17.52 -7.67 -6.21
C ILE A 17 18.66 -7.12 -7.06
N LEU A 18 19.91 -7.46 -6.72
CA LEU A 18 21.07 -7.06 -7.50
C LEU A 18 21.01 -7.61 -8.93
N ASP A 19 20.64 -8.88 -9.10
CA ASP A 19 20.53 -9.52 -10.40
C ASP A 19 19.43 -8.87 -11.26
N LEU A 20 18.27 -8.55 -10.67
CA LEU A 20 17.21 -7.80 -11.35
C LEU A 20 17.67 -6.41 -11.79
N LYS A 21 18.37 -5.67 -10.91
CA LYS A 21 18.91 -4.33 -11.23
C LYS A 21 19.97 -4.42 -12.33
N ASN A 22 20.85 -5.41 -12.28
CA ASN A 22 21.84 -5.68 -13.32
C ASN A 22 21.19 -6.00 -14.68
N GLN A 23 20.12 -6.80 -14.69
CA GLN A 23 19.37 -7.10 -15.91
C GLN A 23 18.72 -5.84 -16.50
N ARG A 24 18.08 -5.02 -15.68
CA ARG A 24 17.49 -3.73 -16.09
C ARG A 24 18.54 -2.83 -16.75
N ASP A 25 19.70 -2.69 -16.12
CA ASP A 25 20.76 -1.80 -16.62
C ASP A 25 21.36 -2.32 -17.94
N LYS A 26 21.51 -3.65 -18.08
CA LYS A 26 21.90 -4.28 -19.36
C LYS A 26 20.88 -4.00 -20.46
N LEU A 27 19.57 -4.15 -20.18
CA LEU A 27 18.52 -3.88 -21.17
C LEU A 27 18.53 -2.40 -21.61
N ARG A 28 18.72 -1.45 -20.69
CA ARG A 28 18.89 -0.03 -21.02
C ARG A 28 20.10 0.22 -21.92
N GLN A 29 21.22 -0.45 -21.66
CA GLN A 29 22.40 -0.37 -22.53
C GLN A 29 22.13 -0.95 -23.93
N TYR A 30 21.45 -2.09 -24.02
CA TYR A 30 21.04 -2.68 -25.30
C TYR A 30 20.10 -1.78 -26.07
N GLN A 31 19.10 -1.18 -25.42
CA GLN A 31 18.18 -0.22 -26.02
C GLN A 31 18.94 0.95 -26.65
N LYS A 32 19.91 1.54 -25.92
CA LYS A 32 20.75 2.64 -26.43
C LYS A 32 21.63 2.23 -27.61
N ARG A 33 22.13 0.99 -27.63
CA ARG A 33 22.90 0.47 -28.77
C ARG A 33 22.01 0.27 -30.00
N ILE A 34 20.82 -0.30 -29.81
CA ILE A 34 19.88 -0.55 -30.90
C ILE A 34 19.39 0.79 -31.49
N SER A 35 19.10 1.80 -30.67
CA SER A 35 18.66 3.10 -31.18
C SER A 35 19.69 3.77 -32.09
N VAL A 36 20.99 3.69 -31.75
CA VAL A 36 22.08 4.17 -32.61
C VAL A 36 22.14 3.41 -33.94
N LEU A 37 21.93 2.09 -33.92
CA LEU A 37 21.89 1.27 -35.13
C LEU A 37 20.68 1.62 -36.01
N THR A 38 19.50 1.81 -35.42
CA THR A 38 18.28 2.21 -36.14
C THR A 38 18.44 3.56 -36.86
N THR A 39 19.12 4.52 -36.24
CA THR A 39 19.44 5.82 -36.86
C THR A 39 20.37 5.64 -38.06
N ARG A 40 21.44 4.84 -37.92
CA ARG A 40 22.35 4.52 -39.03
C ARG A 40 21.66 3.81 -40.18
N GLU A 41 20.78 2.85 -39.90
CA GLU A 41 20.02 2.17 -40.96
C GLU A 41 19.06 3.13 -41.67
N SER A 42 18.51 4.12 -40.97
CA SER A 42 17.69 5.17 -41.57
C SER A 42 18.50 6.06 -42.52
N GLU A 43 19.74 6.38 -42.18
CA GLU A 43 20.66 7.13 -43.05
C GLU A 43 21.06 6.31 -44.28
N ILE A 44 21.39 5.03 -44.09
CA ILE A 44 21.74 4.12 -45.18
C ILE A 44 20.56 3.96 -46.15
N ALA A 45 19.34 3.82 -45.64
CA ALA A 45 18.14 3.75 -46.46
C ALA A 45 17.97 5.02 -47.32
N LYS A 46 18.14 6.22 -46.73
CA LYS A 46 18.10 7.50 -47.47
C LYS A 46 19.19 7.58 -48.54
N ALA A 47 20.42 7.16 -48.23
CA ALA A 47 21.53 7.17 -49.18
C ALA A 47 21.33 6.15 -50.33
N CYS A 48 20.72 5.00 -50.06
CA CYS A 48 20.37 4.03 -51.11
C CYS A 48 19.25 4.54 -52.02
N LEU A 49 18.24 5.23 -51.47
CA LEU A 49 17.18 5.86 -52.26
C LEU A 49 17.74 6.97 -53.18
N ALA A 50 18.66 7.79 -52.68
CA ALA A 50 19.33 8.83 -53.47
C ALA A 50 20.16 8.27 -54.63
N ARG A 51 20.70 7.05 -54.47
CA ARG A 51 21.47 6.33 -55.51
C ARG A 51 20.59 5.53 -56.48
N GLY A 52 19.27 5.46 -56.26
CA GLY A 52 18.35 4.66 -57.07
C GLY A 52 18.32 3.16 -56.75
N ASP A 53 19.09 2.69 -55.76
CA ASP A 53 19.17 1.29 -55.34
C ASP A 53 17.97 0.89 -54.45
N ARG A 54 16.81 0.60 -55.07
CA ARG A 54 15.57 0.28 -54.36
C ARG A 54 15.65 -0.99 -53.52
N ASP A 55 16.27 -2.06 -54.01
CA ASP A 55 16.32 -3.35 -53.29
C ASP A 55 17.12 -3.25 -51.97
N LYS A 56 18.25 -2.54 -52.01
CA LYS A 56 19.06 -2.29 -50.80
C LYS A 56 18.34 -1.37 -49.82
N ALA A 57 17.63 -0.36 -50.30
CA ALA A 57 16.81 0.50 -49.46
C ALA A 57 15.69 -0.29 -48.76
N LEU A 58 15.03 -1.20 -49.47
CA LEU A 58 13.95 -2.02 -48.94
C LEU A 58 14.47 -3.01 -47.88
N LEU A 59 15.65 -3.60 -48.08
CA LEU A 59 16.31 -4.43 -47.08
C LEU A 59 16.65 -3.65 -45.80
N ALA A 60 17.20 -2.43 -45.94
CA ALA A 60 17.50 -1.56 -44.81
C ALA A 60 16.22 -1.18 -44.03
N LEU A 61 15.12 -0.87 -44.72
CA LEU A 61 13.84 -0.58 -44.06
C LEU A 61 13.25 -1.80 -43.33
N ARG A 62 13.41 -3.02 -43.87
CA ARG A 62 12.97 -4.24 -43.18
C ARG A 62 13.77 -4.49 -41.90
N ARG A 63 15.09 -4.31 -41.95
CA ARG A 63 15.96 -4.43 -40.77
C ARG A 63 15.64 -3.38 -39.72
N LYS A 64 15.42 -2.12 -40.14
CA LYS A 64 14.92 -1.05 -39.27
C LYS A 64 13.63 -1.44 -38.55
N LYS A 65 12.61 -1.91 -39.29
CA LYS A 65 11.33 -2.34 -38.69
C LYS A 65 11.50 -3.47 -37.66
N TYR A 66 12.41 -4.41 -37.92
CA TYR A 66 12.72 -5.47 -36.96
C TYR A 66 13.39 -4.93 -35.70
N GLN A 67 14.34 -3.98 -35.84
CA GLN A 67 14.99 -3.31 -34.71
C GLN A 67 13.99 -2.49 -33.87
N GLU A 68 13.04 -1.81 -34.51
CA GLU A 68 11.94 -1.11 -33.81
C GLU A 68 11.05 -2.08 -33.02
N SER A 69 10.72 -3.24 -33.59
CA SER A 69 9.99 -4.29 -32.87
C SER A 69 10.79 -4.82 -31.66
N LEU A 70 12.11 -4.96 -31.79
CA LEU A 70 12.97 -5.36 -30.67
C LEU A 70 13.02 -4.30 -29.57
N ILE A 71 13.07 -3.01 -29.92
CA ILE A 71 12.99 -1.91 -28.94
C ILE A 71 11.67 -2.00 -28.17
N SER A 72 10.54 -2.13 -28.86
CA SER A 72 9.22 -2.26 -28.22
C SER A 72 9.13 -3.45 -27.27
N LYS A 73 9.67 -4.62 -27.64
CA LYS A 73 9.75 -5.79 -26.75
C LYS A 73 10.64 -5.53 -25.54
N THR A 74 11.75 -4.82 -25.73
CA THR A 74 12.69 -4.47 -24.65
C THR A 74 12.04 -3.51 -23.66
N ASP A 75 11.27 -2.53 -24.15
CA ASP A 75 10.54 -1.57 -23.30
C ASP A 75 9.50 -2.29 -22.43
N ALA A 76 8.75 -3.23 -22.99
CA ALA A 76 7.80 -4.04 -22.23
C ALA A 76 8.48 -4.88 -21.14
N GLN A 77 9.64 -5.47 -21.44
CA GLN A 77 10.42 -6.22 -20.45
C GLN A 77 10.98 -5.32 -19.35
N LEU A 78 11.40 -4.11 -19.70
CA LEU A 78 11.93 -3.13 -18.76
C LEU A 78 10.83 -2.67 -17.78
N GLU A 79 9.63 -2.39 -18.29
CA GLU A 79 8.45 -2.10 -17.45
C GLU A 79 8.14 -3.26 -16.50
N GLN A 80 8.19 -4.50 -16.98
CA GLN A 80 7.97 -5.68 -16.15
C GLN A 80 9.03 -5.81 -15.04
N LEU A 81 10.30 -5.56 -15.34
CA LEU A 81 11.38 -5.56 -14.34
C LEU A 81 11.21 -4.45 -13.30
N GLU A 82 10.75 -3.27 -13.70
CA GLU A 82 10.48 -2.17 -12.77
C GLU A 82 9.33 -2.51 -11.82
N LYS A 83 8.25 -3.12 -12.33
CA LYS A 83 7.15 -3.65 -11.50
C LYS A 83 7.61 -4.72 -10.52
N LEU A 84 8.41 -5.69 -10.98
CA LEU A 84 8.96 -6.74 -10.13
C LEU A 84 9.87 -6.18 -9.03
N THR A 85 10.75 -5.24 -9.39
CA THR A 85 11.66 -4.61 -8.42
C THR A 85 10.88 -3.85 -7.34
N SER A 86 9.89 -3.05 -7.74
CA SER A 86 9.03 -2.32 -6.80
C SER A 86 8.23 -3.26 -5.90
N SER A 87 7.69 -4.36 -6.44
CA SER A 87 6.97 -5.36 -5.66
C SER A 87 7.86 -6.04 -4.61
N VAL A 88 9.12 -6.37 -4.96
CA VAL A 88 10.07 -6.96 -4.01
C VAL A 88 10.47 -5.96 -2.93
N GLU A 89 10.74 -4.71 -3.31
CA GLU A 89 11.07 -3.65 -2.35
C GLU A 89 9.91 -3.39 -1.38
N PHE A 90 8.67 -3.41 -1.87
CA PHE A 90 7.49 -3.29 -1.02
C PHE A 90 7.30 -4.49 -0.08
N ALA A 91 7.52 -5.72 -0.57
CA ALA A 91 7.44 -6.92 0.27
C ALA A 91 8.47 -6.92 1.41
N LEU A 92 9.67 -6.36 1.18
CA LEU A 92 10.67 -6.17 2.24
C LEU A 92 10.18 -5.21 3.32
N VAL A 93 9.62 -4.05 2.92
CA VAL A 93 9.04 -3.10 3.88
C VAL A 93 7.88 -3.73 4.66
N GLN A 94 6.99 -4.45 3.97
CA GLN A 94 5.87 -5.15 4.63
C GLN A 94 6.34 -6.14 5.69
N LYS A 95 7.40 -6.91 5.39
CA LYS A 95 8.02 -7.84 6.34
C LYS A 95 8.49 -7.09 7.58
N ASP A 96 9.20 -5.97 7.41
CA ASP A 96 9.74 -5.20 8.52
C ASP A 96 8.64 -4.58 9.39
N VAL A 97 7.58 -4.04 8.76
CA VAL A 97 6.39 -3.54 9.46
C VAL A 97 5.71 -4.66 10.26
N TYR A 98 5.58 -5.85 9.68
CA TYR A 98 4.99 -7.00 10.35
C TYR A 98 5.81 -7.44 11.58
N PHE A 99 7.13 -7.52 11.46
CA PHE A 99 8.02 -7.81 12.60
C PHE A 99 7.95 -6.72 13.67
N GLY A 100 7.85 -5.44 13.28
CA GLY A 100 7.66 -4.33 14.21
C GLY A 100 6.35 -4.44 15.00
N LEU A 101 5.25 -4.78 14.33
CA LEU A 101 3.95 -5.01 14.97
C LEU A 101 3.98 -6.22 15.91
N GLN A 102 4.57 -7.35 15.48
CA GLN A 102 4.71 -8.53 16.33
C GLN A 102 5.49 -8.20 17.61
N ARG A 103 6.65 -7.54 17.48
CA ARG A 103 7.46 -7.13 18.63
C ARG A 103 6.71 -6.15 19.52
N GLY A 104 5.98 -5.20 18.94
CA GLY A 104 5.11 -4.29 19.68
C GLY A 104 4.03 -5.04 20.47
N THR A 105 3.39 -6.05 19.88
CA THR A 105 2.41 -6.88 20.59
C THR A 105 3.02 -7.74 21.70
N GLU A 106 4.27 -8.21 21.52
CA GLU A 106 5.00 -8.93 22.56
C GLU A 106 5.29 -8.02 23.76
N VAL A 107 5.82 -6.82 23.51
CA VAL A 107 6.08 -5.82 24.56
C VAL A 107 4.77 -5.42 25.26
N LEU A 108 3.68 -5.21 24.52
CA LEU A 108 2.38 -4.92 25.13
C LEU A 108 1.86 -6.08 25.98
N ARG A 109 2.13 -7.34 25.61
CA ARG A 109 1.78 -8.51 26.43
C ARG A 109 2.63 -8.57 27.69
N GLU A 110 3.91 -8.24 27.60
CA GLU A 110 4.82 -8.16 28.76
C GLU A 110 4.36 -7.06 29.73
N ILE A 111 4.09 -5.85 29.22
CA ILE A 111 3.54 -4.74 30.02
C ILE A 111 2.21 -5.15 30.65
N ASN A 112 1.30 -5.76 29.90
CA ASN A 112 0.02 -6.23 30.45
C ASN A 112 0.19 -7.31 31.53
N ARG A 113 1.25 -8.13 31.48
CA ARG A 113 1.58 -9.11 32.53
C ARG A 113 2.16 -8.43 33.77
N GLU A 114 3.08 -7.48 33.60
CA GLU A 114 3.70 -6.73 34.70
C GLU A 114 2.71 -5.79 35.40
N MET A 115 1.79 -5.19 34.65
CA MET A 115 0.69 -4.36 35.16
C MET A 115 -0.44 -5.19 35.82
N GLY A 116 -0.27 -6.52 35.93
CA GLY A 116 -1.15 -7.39 36.72
C GLY A 116 -2.39 -7.91 35.99
N GLY A 117 -2.47 -7.81 34.66
CA GLY A 117 -3.57 -8.34 33.86
C GLY A 117 -4.97 -8.06 34.43
N LEU A 118 -5.95 -8.90 34.09
CA LEU A 118 -7.32 -8.81 34.59
C LEU A 118 -7.44 -8.78 36.13
N GLN A 119 -6.42 -9.14 36.90
CA GLN A 119 -6.50 -9.18 38.37
C GLN A 119 -6.44 -7.79 39.01
N ALA A 120 -5.69 -6.84 38.44
CA ALA A 120 -5.74 -5.44 38.87
C ALA A 120 -7.06 -4.75 38.47
N VAL A 121 -7.65 -5.16 37.34
CA VAL A 121 -8.96 -4.68 36.87
C VAL A 121 -10.12 -5.32 37.64
N GLN A 122 -9.95 -6.56 38.13
CA GLN A 122 -10.94 -7.26 38.95
C GLN A 122 -10.87 -6.90 40.43
N LEU A 123 -9.80 -6.20 40.85
CA LEU A 123 -9.71 -5.51 42.13
C LEU A 123 -10.35 -4.10 42.10
N LEU A 124 -10.81 -3.63 40.93
CA LEU A 124 -11.87 -2.62 40.90
C LEU A 124 -13.19 -3.38 41.12
N PRO A 125 -13.87 -3.20 42.26
CA PRO A 125 -15.20 -3.76 42.42
C PRO A 125 -16.08 -3.15 41.34
N ASP A 126 -16.57 -4.03 40.46
CA ASP A 126 -17.82 -3.94 39.72
C ASP A 126 -18.42 -2.52 39.70
N VAL A 127 -17.79 -1.60 38.97
CA VAL A 127 -18.52 -0.44 38.49
C VAL A 127 -19.43 -1.06 37.45
N PRO A 128 -20.74 -1.16 37.69
CA PRO A 128 -21.61 -1.79 36.72
C PRO A 128 -21.37 -1.04 35.41
N LYS A 129 -21.36 -1.78 34.30
CA LYS A 129 -21.51 -1.21 32.97
C LYS A 129 -22.93 -0.65 32.84
N THR A 130 -23.35 0.20 33.78
CA THR A 130 -24.52 1.06 33.64
C THR A 130 -24.15 2.06 32.56
N ASP A 131 -24.58 1.72 31.35
CA ASP A 131 -25.39 2.64 30.59
C ASP A 131 -24.78 4.04 30.44
N VAL A 132 -23.73 4.15 29.63
CA VAL A 132 -23.50 5.41 28.91
C VAL A 132 -24.63 5.69 27.89
N VAL A 133 -25.65 4.83 27.85
CA VAL A 133 -26.95 5.03 27.23
C VAL A 133 -28.02 5.43 28.27
N ALA A 134 -27.64 6.08 29.38
CA ALA A 134 -28.61 6.65 30.31
C ALA A 134 -29.20 7.96 29.74
N ALA A 135 -30.42 7.81 29.22
CA ALA A 135 -31.46 8.84 29.09
C ALA A 135 -31.20 10.00 28.11
N VAL A 136 -31.27 9.72 26.80
CA VAL A 136 -31.95 10.66 25.89
C VAL A 136 -33.44 10.34 26.00
N GLU A 137 -34.11 10.94 26.99
CA GLU A 137 -35.57 10.94 27.04
C GLU A 137 -36.08 11.54 25.72
N THR A 138 -36.84 10.79 24.94
CA THR A 138 -37.47 11.32 23.73
C THR A 138 -38.51 12.37 24.15
N GLU A 139 -38.64 13.45 23.37
CA GLU A 139 -39.59 14.55 23.64
C GLU A 139 -41.03 14.06 23.87
N GLU A 140 -41.40 12.91 23.29
CA GLU A 140 -42.71 12.29 23.47
C GLU A 140 -42.99 11.85 24.92
N ASP A 141 -41.98 11.33 25.63
CA ASP A 141 -42.15 10.84 26.99
C ASP A 141 -42.23 11.99 28.01
N ARG A 142 -41.58 13.12 27.72
CA ARG A 142 -41.74 14.38 28.46
C ARG A 142 -43.14 14.97 28.27
N GLU A 143 -43.68 14.90 27.05
CA GLU A 143 -45.01 15.43 26.75
C GLU A 143 -46.12 14.58 27.39
N LYS A 144 -45.98 13.25 27.40
CA LYS A 144 -46.91 12.33 28.09
C LYS A 144 -46.95 12.58 29.60
N ARG A 145 -45.78 12.81 30.24
CA ARG A 145 -45.72 13.18 31.66
C ARG A 145 -46.34 14.56 31.94
N ARG A 146 -46.17 15.54 31.05
CA ARG A 146 -46.83 16.86 31.17
C ARG A 146 -48.36 16.73 31.06
N LYS A 147 -48.86 15.95 30.09
CA LYS A 147 -50.30 15.70 29.93
C LYS A 147 -50.89 14.91 31.11
N ALA A 148 -50.16 13.94 31.66
CA ALA A 148 -50.57 13.21 32.86
C ALA A 148 -50.70 14.13 34.09
N ARG A 149 -49.70 14.97 34.36
CA ARG A 149 -49.74 15.93 35.48
C ARG A 149 -50.82 17.01 35.31
N ALA A 150 -51.10 17.42 34.08
CA ALA A 150 -52.21 18.34 33.80
C ALA A 150 -53.58 17.68 34.05
N ARG A 151 -53.73 16.39 33.74
CA ARG A 151 -54.95 15.63 34.03
C ARG A 151 -55.14 15.41 35.53
N GLU A 152 -54.08 15.05 36.27
CA GLU A 152 -54.14 14.91 37.74
C GLU A 152 -54.50 16.23 38.41
N ARG A 153 -53.89 17.35 38.01
CA ARG A 153 -54.24 18.66 38.57
C ARG A 153 -55.67 19.08 38.26
N ARG A 154 -56.19 18.71 37.08
CA ARG A 154 -57.57 19.01 36.69
C ARG A 154 -58.58 18.10 37.39
N ALA A 155 -58.22 16.85 37.67
CA ALA A 155 -59.00 15.95 38.51
C ALA A 155 -59.03 16.44 39.97
N ALA A 156 -57.89 16.81 40.55
CA ALA A 156 -57.81 17.37 41.90
C ALA A 156 -58.57 18.71 42.04
N ALA A 157 -58.55 19.56 41.00
CA ALA A 157 -59.34 20.79 40.99
C ALA A 157 -60.86 20.54 40.87
N MET A 158 -61.28 19.49 40.14
CA MET A 158 -62.69 19.07 40.14
C MET A 158 -63.11 18.50 41.49
N GLU A 159 -62.24 17.72 42.14
CA GLU A 159 -62.51 17.11 43.43
C GLU A 159 -62.63 18.17 44.54
N MET A 160 -61.81 19.22 44.50
CA MET A 160 -61.93 20.38 45.41
C MET A 160 -63.11 21.31 45.11
N ALA A 161 -63.70 21.27 43.91
CA ALA A 161 -64.89 22.07 43.58
C ALA A 161 -66.21 21.33 43.87
N ALA A 162 -66.16 20.04 44.19
CA ALA A 162 -67.31 19.20 44.51
C ALA A 162 -67.51 18.98 46.03
N ALA A 163 -66.72 19.64 46.86
CA ALA A 163 -66.84 19.70 48.33
C ALA A 163 -67.24 21.11 48.77
#